data_AF-A0ABD0PW78-F1
#
_entry.id   AF-A0ABD0PW78-F1
#
_cell.length_a   1.000
_cell.length_b   1.000
_cell.length_c   1.000
_cell.angle_alpha   90.00
_cell.angle_beta   90.00
_cell.angle_gamma   90.00
#
_symmetry.space_group_name_H-M   'P 1'
#
loop_
_entity.id
_entity.type
_entity.pdbx_description
1 polymer ?
#
loop_
_entity_poly.entity_id
_entity_poly.type
_entity_poly.pdbx_seq_one_letter_code
_entity_poly.pdbx_strand_id
1 'polypeptide(L)'
;GEAEFARIMSIVDPNRLGVITFQGFIDFMSRETADTDTADQVMASFKVLAGDKNYILADELRRELPPDQAEYCIARMTPYTGPDAVPGALDY
;
A
#
# COMPACT_ATOMS: atom_id res chain seq x y z
N GLY A 1 -1.44 -16.22 4.71
CA GLY A 1 -0.92 -16.55 3.36
C GLY A 1 -1.64 -15.73 2.32
N GLU A 2 -2.58 -16.32 1.59
CA GLU A 2 -3.39 -15.61 0.57
C GLU A 2 -4.79 -15.20 1.07
N ALA A 3 -5.34 -15.95 2.05
CA ALA A 3 -6.67 -15.72 2.61
C ALA A 3 -6.80 -14.42 3.43
N GLU A 4 -5.70 -13.98 4.05
CA GLU A 4 -5.64 -12.70 4.76
C GLU A 4 -5.69 -11.54 3.78
N PHE A 5 -4.88 -11.60 2.72
CA PHE A 5 -4.84 -10.56 1.69
C PHE A 5 -6.21 -10.39 1.03
N ALA A 6 -6.89 -11.49 0.68
CA ALA A 6 -8.23 -11.45 0.10
C ALA A 6 -9.31 -10.90 1.07
N ARG A 7 -9.20 -11.18 2.37
CA ARG A 7 -10.09 -10.58 3.38
C ARG A 7 -9.84 -9.09 3.53
N ILE A 8 -8.57 -8.69 3.61
CA ILE A 8 -8.18 -7.28 3.69
C ILE A 8 -8.75 -6.54 2.48
N MET A 9 -8.56 -7.06 1.26
CA MET A 9 -9.13 -6.50 0.03
C MET A 9 -10.65 -6.29 0.06
N SER A 10 -11.41 -7.25 0.60
CA SER A 10 -12.87 -7.15 0.64
C SER A 10 -13.38 -6.06 1.59
N ILE A 11 -12.52 -5.56 2.49
CA ILE A 11 -12.88 -4.60 3.54
C ILE A 11 -12.32 -3.21 3.22
N VAL A 12 -11.10 -3.13 2.65
CA VAL A 12 -10.48 -1.87 2.20
C VAL A 12 -11.05 -1.34 0.89
N ASP A 13 -11.66 -2.21 0.07
CA ASP A 13 -12.40 -1.88 -1.14
C ASP A 13 -13.85 -2.38 -1.02
N PRO A 14 -14.66 -1.83 -0.10
CA PRO A 14 -16.01 -2.33 0.17
C PRO A 14 -16.95 -2.14 -1.03
N ASN A 15 -16.63 -1.21 -1.92
CA ASN A 15 -17.37 -0.97 -3.16
C ASN A 15 -16.92 -1.88 -4.32
N ARG A 16 -15.91 -2.74 -4.12
CA ARG A 16 -15.23 -3.51 -5.19
C ARG A 16 -14.90 -2.63 -6.40
N LEU A 17 -14.48 -1.40 -6.16
CA LEU A 17 -14.17 -0.44 -7.22
C LEU A 17 -12.93 -0.84 -7.99
N GLY A 18 -12.14 -1.78 -7.48
CA GLY A 18 -10.90 -2.09 -8.17
C GLY A 18 -9.76 -1.17 -7.74
N VAL A 19 -9.91 -0.41 -6.64
CA VAL A 19 -8.86 0.45 -6.08
C VAL A 19 -8.69 0.19 -4.58
N ILE A 20 -7.45 0.13 -4.09
CA ILE A 20 -7.15 0.05 -2.66
C ILE A 20 -6.44 1.35 -2.35
N THR A 21 -7.05 2.20 -1.54
CA THR A 21 -6.36 3.37 -1.00
C THR A 21 -5.60 2.92 0.24
N PHE A 22 -4.37 3.40 0.38
CA PHE A 22 -3.55 3.08 1.55
C PHE A 22 -4.22 3.52 2.84
N GLN A 23 -4.94 4.64 2.81
CA GLN A 23 -5.79 5.09 3.91
C GLN A 23 -6.82 4.04 4.33
N GLY A 24 -7.39 3.27 3.39
CA GLY A 24 -8.32 2.18 3.68
C GLY A 24 -7.63 0.99 4.34
N PHE A 25 -6.39 0.68 3.96
CA PHE A 25 -5.58 -0.38 4.56
C PHE A 25 -5.17 -0.04 6.00
N ILE A 26 -4.74 1.20 6.22
CA ILE A 26 -4.41 1.73 7.55
C ILE A 26 -5.66 1.80 8.44
N ASP A 27 -6.79 2.29 7.92
CA ASP A 27 -8.07 2.32 8.65
C ASP A 27 -8.52 0.90 9.02
N PHE A 28 -8.31 -0.07 8.13
CA PHE A 28 -8.60 -1.48 8.40
C PHE A 28 -7.74 -2.07 9.52
N MET A 29 -6.41 -1.94 9.42
CA MET A 29 -5.49 -2.44 10.46
C MET A 29 -5.81 -1.76 11.80
N SER A 30 -5.97 -0.43 11.79
CA SER A 30 -6.35 0.32 12.99
C SER A 30 -7.71 -0.09 13.54
N ARG A 31 -8.68 -0.46 12.71
CA ARG A 31 -10.01 -0.93 13.17
C ARG A 31 -10.03 -2.37 13.66
N GLU A 32 -9.29 -3.28 13.02
CA GLU A 32 -9.26 -4.69 13.44
C GLU A 32 -8.44 -4.89 14.71
N THR A 33 -7.33 -4.18 14.88
CA THR A 33 -6.48 -4.31 16.08
C THR A 33 -6.75 -3.22 17.13
N ALA A 34 -7.52 -2.17 16.81
CA ALA A 34 -7.69 -0.96 17.63
C ALA A 34 -6.37 -0.30 18.01
N ASP A 35 -5.29 -0.60 17.28
CA ASP A 35 -3.94 -0.39 17.72
C ASP A 35 -3.17 0.45 16.69
N THR A 36 -2.98 1.71 17.05
CA THR A 36 -2.26 2.70 16.24
C THR A 36 -0.80 2.30 15.98
N ASP A 37 -0.19 1.44 16.82
CA ASP A 37 1.15 0.90 16.60
C ASP A 37 1.18 0.05 15.32
N THR A 38 0.13 -0.73 15.08
CA THR A 38 0.08 -1.63 13.91
C THR A 38 0.01 -0.86 12.59
N ALA A 39 -0.70 0.27 12.57
CA ALA A 39 -0.74 1.18 11.42
C ALA A 39 0.63 1.83 11.15
N ASP A 40 1.29 2.32 12.19
CA ASP A 40 2.62 2.94 12.09
C ASP A 40 3.67 1.91 11.66
N GLN A 41 3.61 0.67 12.18
CA GLN A 41 4.52 -0.41 11.77
C GLN A 41 4.35 -0.79 10.30
N VAL A 42 3.12 -0.81 9.79
CA VAL A 42 2.87 -1.05 8.37
C VAL A 42 3.43 0.11 7.54
N MET A 43 3.21 1.35 7.97
CA MET A 43 3.75 2.54 7.30
C MET A 43 5.29 2.56 7.32
N ALA A 44 5.90 2.21 8.46
CA ALA A 44 7.34 2.06 8.61
C ALA A 44 7.89 0.97 7.70
N SER A 45 7.19 -0.17 7.59
CA SER A 45 7.58 -1.25 6.69
C SER A 45 7.60 -0.76 5.24
N PHE A 46 6.52 -0.12 4.76
CA PHE A 46 6.46 0.43 3.40
C PHE A 46 7.50 1.54 3.17
N LYS A 47 7.75 2.38 4.17
CA LYS A 47 8.80 3.41 4.10
C LYS A 47 10.20 2.79 3.98
N VAL A 48 10.46 1.68 4.65
CA VAL A 48 11.71 0.92 4.49
C VAL A 48 11.81 0.33 3.08
N LEU A 49 10.72 -0.27 2.55
CA LEU A 49 10.68 -0.78 1.17
C LEU A 49 10.92 0.35 0.13
N ALA A 50 10.43 1.55 0.41
CA ALA A 50 10.62 2.74 -0.42
C ALA A 50 12.01 3.40 -0.27
N GLY A 51 12.86 2.90 0.63
CA GLY A 51 14.18 3.46 0.91
C GLY A 51 14.13 4.84 1.59
N ASP A 52 13.25 5.00 2.58
CA ASP A 52 13.01 6.23 3.36
C ASP A 52 12.37 7.39 2.58
N LYS A 53 11.94 7.15 1.34
CA LYS A 53 11.24 8.14 0.50
C LYS A 53 9.75 8.17 0.84
N ASN A 54 9.12 9.35 0.77
CA ASN A 54 7.66 9.51 0.90
C ASN A 54 6.86 9.00 -0.31
N TYR A 55 7.49 8.24 -1.20
CA TYR A 55 6.88 7.63 -2.38
C TYR A 55 7.62 6.34 -2.68
N ILE A 56 6.95 5.40 -3.34
CA ILE A 56 7.55 4.15 -3.81
C ILE A 56 7.52 4.10 -5.33
N LEU A 57 8.49 3.43 -5.95
CA LEU A 57 8.51 3.24 -7.39
C LEU A 57 7.93 1.88 -7.75
N ALA A 58 7.31 1.78 -8.93
CA ALA A 58 6.85 0.52 -9.48
C ALA A 58 7.97 -0.54 -9.54
N ASP A 59 9.21 -0.12 -9.77
CA ASP A 59 10.37 -1.01 -9.79
C ASP A 59 10.68 -1.56 -8.39
N GLU A 60 10.58 -0.73 -7.35
CA GLU A 60 10.80 -1.15 -5.96
C GLU A 60 9.73 -2.15 -5.52
N LEU A 61 8.46 -1.90 -5.85
CA LEU A 61 7.37 -2.86 -5.63
C LEU A 61 7.64 -4.19 -6.34
N ARG A 62 8.10 -4.18 -7.59
CA ARG A 62 8.44 -5.41 -8.34
C ARG A 62 9.64 -6.16 -7.77
N ARG A 63 10.54 -5.46 -7.07
CA ARG A 63 11.74 -6.04 -6.47
C ARG A 63 11.47 -6.65 -5.10
N GLU A 64 10.62 -6.00 -4.31
CA GLU A 64 10.32 -6.37 -2.92
C GLU A 64 9.11 -7.31 -2.80
N LEU A 65 8.12 -7.18 -3.69
CA LEU A 65 6.89 -7.98 -3.69
C LEU A 65 6.90 -9.00 -4.84
N PRO A 66 6.18 -10.14 -4.68
CA PRO A 66 5.95 -11.06 -5.78
C PRO A 66 5.22 -10.37 -6.94
N PRO A 67 5.43 -10.81 -8.20
CA PRO A 67 5.02 -10.09 -9.39
C PRO A 67 3.52 -9.78 -9.45
N ASP A 68 2.67 -10.74 -9.06
CA ASP A 68 1.21 -10.54 -8.99
C ASP A 68 0.82 -9.43 -7.99
N GLN A 69 1.49 -9.34 -6.84
CA GLN A 69 1.21 -8.31 -5.83
C GLN A 69 1.78 -6.95 -6.26
N ALA A 70 2.97 -6.94 -6.87
CA ALA A 70 3.57 -5.72 -7.38
C ALA A 70 2.70 -5.08 -8.47
N GLU A 71 2.31 -5.85 -9.49
CA GLU A 71 1.41 -5.38 -10.56
C GLU A 71 0.08 -4.88 -9.98
N TYR A 72 -0.45 -5.59 -8.98
CA TYR A 72 -1.68 -5.20 -8.30
C TYR A 72 -1.54 -3.87 -7.53
N CYS A 73 -0.45 -3.68 -6.78
CA CYS A 73 -0.15 -2.41 -6.10
C CYS A 73 0.04 -1.29 -7.12
N ILE A 74 0.84 -1.49 -8.16
CA ILE A 74 1.11 -0.48 -9.20
C ILE A 74 -0.19 -0.05 -9.90
N ALA A 75 -1.09 -1.00 -10.20
CA ALA A 75 -2.35 -0.71 -10.87
C ALA A 75 -3.35 0.06 -10.00
N ARG A 76 -3.23 -0.03 -8.67
CA ARG A 76 -4.19 0.58 -7.73
C ARG A 76 -3.65 1.77 -6.96
N MET A 77 -2.34 1.98 -6.92
CA MET A 77 -1.73 3.11 -6.25
C MET A 77 -1.89 4.38 -7.08
N THR A 78 -2.10 5.49 -6.37
CA THR A 78 -2.24 6.80 -6.98
C THR A 78 -0.85 7.35 -7.30
N PRO A 79 -0.65 8.06 -8.42
CA PRO A 79 0.62 8.76 -8.65
C PRO A 79 0.88 9.76 -7.51
N TYR A 80 2.10 9.75 -6.99
CA TYR A 80 2.53 10.71 -5.98
C TYR A 80 2.65 12.10 -6.60
N THR A 81 2.05 13.12 -5.97
CA THR A 81 2.04 14.52 -6.45
C THR A 81 2.76 15.49 -5.52
N GLY A 82 3.66 15.00 -4.68
CA GLY A 82 4.46 15.85 -3.79
C GLY A 82 5.54 16.66 -4.53
N PRO A 83 6.21 17.60 -3.84
CA PRO A 83 7.27 18.43 -4.44
C PRO A 83 8.46 17.60 -4.95
N ASP A 84 8.69 16.42 -4.38
CA ASP A 84 9.74 15.47 -4.78
C ASP A 84 9.24 14.37 -5.74
N ALA A 85 8.05 14.53 -6.32
CA ALA A 85 7.48 13.55 -7.22
C ALA A 85 8.32 13.36 -8.48
N VAL A 86 8.75 12.11 -8.69
CA VAL A 86 9.45 11.66 -9.89
C VAL A 86 8.50 10.90 -10.80
N PRO A 87 8.77 10.82 -12.12
CA PRO A 87 7.96 10.01 -13.02
C PRO A 87 7.90 8.55 -12.56
N GLY A 88 6.68 8.05 -12.35
CA GLY A 88 6.44 6.70 -11.83
C GLY A 88 6.46 6.57 -10.31
N ALA A 89 6.53 7.68 -9.57
CA ALA A 89 6.31 7.70 -8.13
C ALA A 89 4.85 7.39 -7.80
N LEU A 90 4.66 6.44 -6.90
CA LEU A 90 3.38 5.99 -6.39
C LEU A 90 3.27 6.40 -4.93
N ASP A 91 2.10 6.92 -4.57
CA ASP A 91 1.73 7.29 -3.21
C ASP A 91 1.39 6.00 -2.45
N TYR A 92 2.10 5.78 -1.35
CA TYR A 92 1.76 4.79 -0.33
C TYR A 92 1.22 5.57 0.87
#